data_AF-Q16HV1-F1
#
_entry.id   AF-Q16HV1-F1
#
_cell.length_a   1.000
_cell.length_b   1.000
_cell.length_c   1.000
_cell.angle_alpha   90.00
_cell.angle_beta   90.00
_cell.angle_gamma   90.00
#
_symmetry.space_group_name_H-M   'P 1'
#
loop_
_entity.id
_entity.type
_entity.pdbx_description
1 polymer ?
#
loop_
_entity_poly.entity_id
_entity_poly.type
_entity_poly.pdbx_seq_one_letter_code
_entity_poly.pdbx_strand_id
1 'polypeptide(L)'
;MISEVVLDASAKSTAGIEYGQMYHLGHYDQCMTINRDRDSGLRKGIISQYCLADVYLESYLTRTQVSRIERFNETALVHWGVCMPASCSERDVVQVVEAISGSIAVSIPKDACHREVIAEPSTLDIVYVSIIMFFVLMVVLSTLYHIQSICTRRNEKKTTMVYVLRSFSIIENIKKLAQDSKDDHGLGCINGIKAVAMFTILSGHALLFLFGGAGYNPGFYYEVSAYR
;
A
#
# COMPACT_ATOMS: atom_id res chain seq x y z
N MET A 1 -3.67 -15.45 27.06
CA MET A 1 -4.23 -15.61 25.71
C MET A 1 -4.45 -14.27 25.00
N ILE A 2 -5.45 -13.44 25.34
CA ILE A 2 -5.67 -12.17 24.59
C ILE A 2 -4.52 -11.17 24.76
N SER A 3 -3.95 -11.03 25.96
CA SER A 3 -2.75 -10.22 26.19
C SER A 3 -1.54 -10.70 25.38
N GLU A 4 -1.42 -12.01 25.16
CA GLU A 4 -0.33 -12.59 24.36
C GLU A 4 -0.51 -12.30 22.88
N VAL A 5 -1.74 -12.32 22.35
CA VAL A 5 -2.02 -11.98 20.94
C VAL A 5 -1.76 -10.49 20.66
N VAL A 6 -2.13 -9.61 21.59
CA VAL A 6 -1.87 -8.16 21.49
C VAL A 6 -0.35 -7.88 21.50
N LEU A 7 0.39 -8.56 22.39
CA LEU A 7 1.85 -8.47 22.42
C LEU A 7 2.51 -9.07 21.18
N ASP A 8 1.96 -10.15 20.63
CA ASP A 8 2.48 -10.80 19.42
C ASP A 8 2.28 -9.96 18.18
N ALA A 9 1.13 -9.27 18.07
CA ALA A 9 0.82 -8.38 16.97
C ALA A 9 1.60 -7.05 17.00
N SER A 10 2.17 -6.68 18.16
CA SER A 10 2.98 -5.48 18.31
C SER A 10 4.39 -5.67 17.76
N ALA A 11 5.05 -4.59 17.31
CA ALA A 11 6.46 -4.63 16.99
C ALA A 11 7.28 -4.94 18.25
N LYS A 12 8.10 -5.99 18.19
CA LYS A 12 8.90 -6.50 19.34
C LYS A 12 10.33 -5.95 19.39
N SER A 13 10.88 -5.59 18.23
CA SER A 13 12.27 -5.16 18.11
C SER A 13 12.42 -4.16 16.97
N THR A 14 13.21 -3.13 17.23
CA THR A 14 13.62 -2.13 16.25
C THR A 14 15.01 -2.46 15.68
N ALA A 15 15.22 -3.71 15.26
CA ALA A 15 16.48 -4.14 14.69
C ALA A 15 16.72 -3.48 13.32
N GLY A 16 17.96 -3.02 13.08
CA GLY A 16 18.35 -2.47 11.78
C GLY A 16 18.22 -0.96 11.63
N ILE A 17 17.93 -0.21 12.69
CA ILE A 17 17.94 1.28 12.66
C ILE A 17 19.29 1.80 12.14
N GLU A 18 20.40 1.18 12.52
CA GLU A 18 21.77 1.53 12.07
C GLU A 18 21.96 1.44 10.55
N TYR A 19 21.13 0.60 9.91
CA TYR A 19 21.09 0.38 8.47
C TYR A 19 19.93 1.13 7.78
N GLY A 20 19.21 1.99 8.51
CA GLY A 20 18.14 2.84 7.97
C GLY A 20 16.73 2.26 8.07
N GLN A 21 16.53 1.17 8.82
CA GLN A 21 15.19 0.64 9.08
C GLN A 21 14.49 1.50 10.14
N MET A 22 13.63 2.41 9.68
CA MET A 22 12.90 3.34 10.56
C MET A 22 11.44 2.91 10.82
N TYR A 23 10.96 1.85 10.15
CA TYR A 23 9.57 1.40 10.24
C TYR A 23 9.49 -0.01 10.84
N HIS A 24 8.91 -0.11 12.03
CA HIS A 24 8.67 -1.37 12.71
C HIS A 24 7.18 -1.52 12.97
N LEU A 25 6.46 -2.08 11.99
CA LEU A 25 5.00 -2.05 11.95
C LEU A 25 4.32 -3.21 12.73
N GLY A 26 5.05 -4.25 13.12
CA GLY A 26 4.43 -5.43 13.70
C GLY A 26 3.42 -6.09 12.75
N HIS A 27 2.43 -6.81 13.30
CA HIS A 27 1.41 -7.53 12.53
C HIS A 27 0.04 -6.86 12.63
N TYR A 28 -0.17 -5.80 11.82
CA TYR A 28 -1.40 -5.01 11.78
C TYR A 28 -2.68 -5.87 11.65
N ASP A 29 -2.75 -6.76 10.66
CA ASP A 29 -3.98 -7.53 10.39
C ASP A 29 -4.36 -8.48 11.56
N GLN A 30 -3.35 -9.02 12.25
CA GLN A 30 -3.55 -9.87 13.42
C GLN A 30 -4.13 -9.05 14.57
N CYS A 31 -3.62 -7.83 14.78
CA CYS A 31 -4.18 -6.90 15.78
C CYS A 31 -5.66 -6.61 15.49
N MET A 32 -6.00 -6.30 14.24
CA MET A 32 -7.36 -5.93 13.84
C MET A 32 -8.34 -7.10 13.95
N THR A 33 -7.89 -8.34 13.71
CA THR A 33 -8.74 -9.54 13.75
C THR A 33 -9.24 -9.90 15.16
N ILE A 34 -8.58 -9.41 16.23
CA ILE A 34 -9.00 -9.63 17.62
C ILE A 34 -10.44 -9.17 17.88
N ASN A 35 -10.91 -8.17 17.12
CA ASN A 35 -12.26 -7.61 17.22
C ASN A 35 -13.38 -8.59 16.80
N ARG A 36 -13.06 -9.60 15.97
CA ARG A 36 -14.05 -10.49 15.33
C ARG A 36 -14.52 -11.63 16.24
N ASP A 37 -13.82 -11.89 17.34
CA ASP A 37 -14.22 -12.90 18.34
C ASP A 37 -15.40 -12.44 19.23
N ARG A 38 -15.88 -11.21 19.00
CA ARG A 38 -17.05 -10.60 19.65
C ARG A 38 -18.38 -11.21 19.17
N ASP A 39 -18.46 -11.67 17.91
CA ASP A 39 -19.71 -12.13 17.30
C ASP A 39 -20.12 -13.55 17.73
N SER A 40 -19.19 -14.30 18.33
CA SER A 40 -19.40 -15.69 18.78
C SER A 40 -20.08 -15.81 20.15
N GLY A 41 -20.51 -14.70 20.77
CA GLY A 41 -21.29 -14.68 22.02
C GLY A 41 -20.61 -15.24 23.28
N LEU A 42 -19.34 -15.69 23.20
CA LEU A 42 -18.72 -16.49 24.26
C LEU A 42 -17.81 -15.71 25.22
N ARG A 43 -17.56 -14.41 25.01
CA ARG A 43 -16.94 -13.50 26.00
C ARG A 43 -17.13 -12.06 25.54
N LYS A 44 -17.18 -11.12 26.48
CA LYS A 44 -17.12 -9.67 26.20
C LYS A 44 -15.76 -9.39 25.55
N GLY A 45 -15.70 -9.48 24.22
CA GLY A 45 -14.47 -9.35 23.46
C GLY A 45 -13.80 -8.01 23.72
N ILE A 46 -12.48 -8.02 23.91
CA ILE A 46 -11.68 -6.80 23.98
C ILE A 46 -11.58 -6.27 22.55
N ILE A 47 -12.05 -5.05 22.34
CA ILE A 47 -11.82 -4.35 21.07
C ILE A 47 -10.34 -3.93 21.07
N SER A 48 -9.60 -4.24 20.01
CA SER A 48 -8.23 -3.81 19.80
C SER A 48 -8.17 -2.54 18.95
N GLN A 49 -7.08 -1.81 19.12
CA GLN A 49 -6.65 -0.71 18.27
C GLN A 49 -5.16 -0.88 17.99
N TYR A 50 -4.75 -0.51 16.79
CA TYR A 50 -3.37 -0.47 16.37
C TYR A 50 -2.92 0.99 16.32
N CYS A 51 -1.83 1.32 16.99
CA CYS A 51 -1.27 2.67 16.99
C CYS A 51 0.14 2.66 16.39
N LEU A 52 0.44 3.64 15.54
CA LEU A 52 1.79 3.90 15.06
C LEU A 52 2.39 5.07 15.85
N ALA A 53 3.35 4.77 16.73
CA ALA A 53 4.02 5.75 17.56
C ALA A 53 5.33 6.24 16.91
N ASP A 54 5.62 7.52 17.08
CA ASP A 54 6.84 8.18 16.66
C ASP A 54 7.81 8.25 17.84
N VAL A 55 8.88 7.46 17.77
CA VAL A 55 9.93 7.36 18.79
C VAL A 55 11.16 8.11 18.29
N TYR A 56 11.53 9.18 18.99
CA TYR A 56 12.75 9.93 18.72
C TYR A 56 13.90 9.32 19.53
N LEU A 57 14.94 8.91 18.82
CA LEU A 57 16.18 8.41 19.42
C LEU A 57 17.24 9.50 19.37
N GLU A 58 17.68 9.95 20.55
CA GLU A 58 18.81 10.87 20.67
C GLU A 58 20.13 10.13 20.43
N SER A 59 21.07 10.79 19.76
CA SER A 59 22.47 10.34 19.61
C SER A 59 22.70 9.03 18.82
N TYR A 60 21.83 8.69 17.85
CA TYR A 60 22.01 7.51 17.01
C TYR A 60 22.81 7.80 15.72
N LEU A 61 23.89 7.05 15.47
CA LEU A 61 24.74 7.21 14.27
C LEU A 61 24.22 6.31 13.13
N THR A 62 23.52 6.87 12.16
CA THR A 62 23.13 6.13 10.95
C THR A 62 24.32 6.00 10.00
N ARG A 63 24.68 4.77 9.61
CA ARG A 63 25.80 4.50 8.69
C ARG A 63 25.28 4.39 7.27
N THR A 64 25.18 5.51 6.55
CA THR A 64 24.84 5.48 5.13
C THR A 64 25.99 4.86 4.33
N GLN A 65 25.71 3.79 3.57
CA GLN A 65 26.69 3.06 2.74
C GLN A 65 27.14 3.82 1.48
N VAL A 66 26.77 5.10 1.35
CA VAL A 66 27.10 5.94 0.19
C VAL A 66 27.87 7.17 0.67
N SER A 67 29.19 7.00 0.83
CA SER A 67 30.20 8.06 0.69
C SER A 67 29.89 9.43 1.34
N ARG A 68 29.80 9.48 2.66
CA ARG A 68 30.37 10.52 3.56
C ARG A 68 29.81 10.25 4.96
N ILE A 69 30.70 10.17 5.96
CA ILE A 69 30.28 10.18 7.36
C ILE A 69 29.81 11.62 7.64
N GLU A 70 28.56 11.92 7.33
CA GLU A 70 27.91 13.09 7.88
C GLU A 70 27.44 12.70 9.28
N ARG A 71 28.07 13.30 10.30
CA ARG A 71 27.53 13.26 11.66
C ARG A 71 26.20 14.02 11.63
N PHE A 72 25.13 13.30 11.36
CA PHE A 72 23.80 13.85 11.57
C PHE A 72 23.60 13.99 13.07
N ASN A 73 23.61 15.23 13.54
CA ASN A 73 23.07 15.65 14.84
C ASN A 73 21.53 15.62 14.80
N GLU A 74 20.95 14.69 14.04
CA GLU A 74 19.50 14.57 13.87
C GLU A 74 19.01 13.41 14.73
N THR A 75 17.98 13.71 15.52
CA THR A 75 17.17 12.71 16.20
C THR A 75 16.65 11.72 15.15
N ALA A 76 17.00 10.44 15.29
CA ALA A 76 16.44 9.42 14.42
C ALA A 76 14.97 9.20 14.80
N LEU A 77 14.05 9.38 13.84
CA LEU A 77 12.64 9.11 14.03
C LEU A 77 12.34 7.66 13.63
N VAL A 78 11.88 6.87 14.58
CA VAL A 78 11.48 5.48 14.39
C VAL A 78 9.97 5.34 14.58
N HIS A 79 9.29 4.77 13.59
CA HIS A 79 7.87 4.48 13.64
C HIS A 79 7.65 3.08 14.23
N TRP A 80 7.00 3.02 15.38
CA TRP A 80 6.77 1.80 16.17
C TRP A 80 5.28 1.45 16.22
N GLY A 81 4.91 0.34 15.59
CA GLY A 81 3.56 -0.22 15.61
C GLY A 81 3.27 -0.98 16.90
N VAL A 82 2.23 -0.59 17.63
CA VAL A 82 1.78 -1.26 18.85
C VAL A 82 0.30 -1.61 18.77
N CYS A 83 -0.03 -2.84 19.11
CA CYS A 83 -1.40 -3.28 19.29
C CYS A 83 -1.79 -3.10 20.76
N MET A 84 -2.95 -2.50 21.03
CA MET A 84 -3.46 -2.24 22.37
C MET A 84 -4.97 -2.43 22.42
N PRO A 85 -5.58 -2.65 23.60
CA PRO A 85 -7.03 -2.53 23.75
C PRO A 85 -7.51 -1.12 23.37
N ALA A 86 -8.68 -1.02 22.74
CA ALA A 86 -9.34 0.23 22.38
C ALA A 86 -9.76 1.08 23.59
N SER A 87 -9.73 0.52 24.80
CA SER A 87 -9.91 1.25 26.06
C SER A 87 -8.69 2.09 26.44
N CYS A 88 -7.52 1.82 25.87
CA CYS A 88 -6.32 2.61 26.13
C CYS A 88 -6.44 3.98 25.44
N SER A 89 -6.10 5.04 26.17
CA SER A 89 -5.94 6.37 25.59
C SER A 89 -4.57 6.49 24.92
N GLU A 90 -4.40 7.48 24.04
CA GLU A 90 -3.11 7.80 23.44
C GLU A 90 -2.00 7.98 24.48
N ARG A 91 -2.33 8.53 25.67
CA ARG A 91 -1.37 8.70 26.77
C ARG A 91 -0.89 7.37 27.34
N ASP A 92 -1.79 6.40 27.47
CA ASP A 92 -1.44 5.06 27.96
C ASP A 92 -0.55 4.35 26.95
N VAL A 93 -0.81 4.54 25.65
CA VAL A 93 0.00 3.99 24.57
C VAL A 93 1.41 4.61 24.59
N VAL A 94 1.52 5.93 24.76
CA VAL A 94 2.82 6.62 24.90
C VAL A 94 3.62 6.02 26.05
N GLN A 95 3.04 5.89 27.25
CA GLN A 95 3.72 5.35 28.42
C GLN A 95 4.24 3.92 28.19
N VAL A 96 3.46 3.08 27.50
CA VAL A 96 3.87 1.71 27.18
C VAL A 96 5.02 1.71 26.17
N VAL A 97 4.96 2.56 25.15
CA VAL A 97 6.03 2.66 24.14
C VAL A 97 7.30 3.26 24.75
N GLU A 98 7.21 4.25 25.64
CA GLU A 98 8.35 4.78 26.40
C GLU A 98 9.01 3.68 27.24
N ALA A 99 8.21 2.88 27.95
CA ALA A 99 8.71 1.78 28.79
C ALA A 99 9.41 0.68 27.97
N ILE A 100 8.93 0.38 26.77
CA ILE A 100 9.48 -0.68 25.92
C ILE A 100 10.67 -0.18 25.10
N SER A 101 10.59 1.04 24.56
CA SER A 101 11.65 1.63 23.73
C SER A 101 12.83 2.16 24.54
N GLY A 102 12.61 2.51 25.81
CA GLY A 102 13.59 3.20 26.65
C GLY A 102 13.81 4.67 26.26
N SER A 103 13.04 5.20 25.29
CA SER A 103 13.06 6.62 24.94
C SER A 103 12.00 7.38 25.72
N ILE A 104 12.32 8.62 26.09
CA ILE A 104 11.40 9.56 26.76
C ILE A 104 10.73 10.48 25.71
N ALA A 105 11.21 10.44 24.47
CA ALA A 105 10.68 11.26 23.38
C ALA A 105 9.80 10.39 22.47
N VAL A 106 8.57 10.15 22.92
CA VAL A 106 7.55 9.39 22.17
C VAL A 106 6.34 10.27 21.92
N SER A 107 5.82 10.25 20.69
CA SER A 107 4.58 10.93 20.33
C SER A 107 3.70 10.03 19.48
N ILE A 108 2.39 10.25 19.52
CA ILE A 108 1.43 9.56 18.64
C ILE A 108 0.81 10.63 17.75
N PRO A 109 1.03 10.61 16.42
CA PRO A 109 0.38 11.54 15.53
C PRO A 109 -1.14 11.41 15.58
N LYS A 110 -1.84 12.50 15.30
CA LYS A 110 -3.30 12.48 15.17
C LYS A 110 -3.69 11.47 14.10
N ASP A 111 -4.70 10.66 14.39
CA ASP A 111 -5.20 9.59 13.51
C ASP A 111 -4.20 8.44 13.23
N ALA A 112 -3.09 8.36 13.96
CA ALA A 112 -2.14 7.23 13.87
C ALA A 112 -2.61 5.98 14.64
N CYS A 113 -3.66 6.10 15.44
CA CYS A 113 -4.36 4.98 16.07
C CYS A 113 -5.59 4.60 15.25
N HIS A 114 -5.54 3.40 14.69
CA HIS A 114 -6.61 2.82 13.91
C HIS A 114 -7.33 1.72 14.69
N ARG A 115 -8.65 1.67 14.55
CA ARG A 115 -9.51 0.63 15.12
C ARG A 115 -10.48 0.17 14.06
N GLU A 116 -10.92 -1.09 14.15
CA GLU A 116 -11.95 -1.60 13.25
C GLU A 116 -13.28 -0.92 13.59
N VAL A 117 -13.48 0.24 13.00
CA VAL A 117 -14.76 0.91 12.93
C VAL A 117 -15.28 0.58 11.55
N ILE A 118 -16.53 0.11 11.48
CA ILE A 118 -17.26 0.09 10.22
C ILE A 118 -17.34 1.55 9.77
N ALA A 119 -16.43 1.94 8.88
CA ALA A 119 -16.36 3.31 8.40
C ALA A 119 -17.67 3.58 7.66
N GLU A 120 -18.42 4.57 8.15
CA GLU A 120 -19.54 5.08 7.38
C GLU A 120 -18.97 5.71 6.11
N PRO A 121 -19.54 5.41 4.93
CA PRO A 121 -19.01 5.91 3.68
C PRO A 121 -19.00 7.44 3.71
N SER A 122 -17.82 8.04 3.52
CA SER A 122 -17.70 9.48 3.47
C SER A 122 -18.35 10.01 2.19
N THR A 123 -18.72 11.30 2.18
CA THR A 123 -19.24 11.94 0.97
C THR A 123 -18.27 11.80 -0.21
N LEU A 124 -16.96 11.82 0.06
CA LEU A 124 -15.93 11.65 -0.96
C LEU A 124 -15.91 10.22 -1.53
N ASP A 125 -16.10 9.20 -0.68
CA ASP A 125 -16.17 7.80 -1.13
C ASP A 125 -17.36 7.59 -2.06
N ILE A 126 -18.53 8.14 -1.69
CA ILE A 126 -19.74 8.06 -2.50
C ILE A 126 -19.55 8.75 -3.85
N VAL A 127 -18.96 9.95 -3.87
CA VAL A 127 -18.66 10.69 -5.11
C VAL A 127 -17.68 9.91 -5.99
N TYR A 128 -16.60 9.38 -5.40
CA TYR A 128 -15.59 8.61 -6.12
C TYR A 128 -16.20 7.35 -6.75
N VAL A 129 -16.93 6.55 -5.96
CA VAL A 129 -17.61 5.34 -6.45
C VAL A 129 -18.62 5.68 -7.55
N SER A 130 -19.35 6.79 -7.42
CA SER A 130 -20.32 7.23 -8.43
C SER A 130 -19.66 7.57 -9.78
N ILE A 131 -18.52 8.27 -9.75
CA ILE A 131 -17.76 8.61 -10.97
C ILE A 131 -17.22 7.34 -11.64
N ILE A 132 -16.63 6.43 -10.87
CA ILE A 132 -16.13 5.15 -11.39
C ILE A 132 -17.28 4.33 -12.00
N MET A 133 -18.41 4.22 -11.30
CA MET A 133 -19.58 3.50 -11.79
C MET A 133 -20.11 4.11 -13.10
N PHE A 134 -20.12 5.44 -13.23
CA PHE A 134 -20.52 6.12 -14.45
C PHE A 134 -19.64 5.74 -15.66
N PHE A 135 -18.31 5.73 -15.49
CA PHE A 135 -17.40 5.32 -16.57
C PHE A 135 -17.53 3.84 -16.90
N VAL A 136 -17.67 2.97 -15.89
CA VAL A 136 -17.90 1.54 -16.09
C VAL A 136 -19.19 1.31 -16.88
N LEU A 137 -20.28 2.00 -16.53
CA LEU A 137 -21.54 1.90 -17.25
C LEU A 137 -21.40 2.38 -18.71
N MET A 138 -20.73 3.51 -18.95
CA MET A 138 -20.44 4.00 -20.30
C MET A 138 -19.67 2.98 -21.14
N VAL A 139 -18.65 2.35 -20.56
CA VAL A 139 -17.86 1.30 -21.22
C VAL A 139 -18.70 0.06 -21.52
N VAL A 140 -19.53 -0.39 -20.57
CA VAL A 140 -20.42 -1.55 -20.75
C VAL A 140 -21.45 -1.28 -21.85
N LEU A 141 -22.16 -0.15 -21.80
CA LEU A 141 -23.17 0.20 -22.80
C LEU A 141 -22.55 0.36 -24.20
N SER A 142 -21.40 1.02 -24.29
CA SER A 142 -20.65 1.14 -25.53
C SER A 142 -20.23 -0.22 -26.10
N THR A 143 -19.69 -1.10 -25.25
CA THR A 143 -19.22 -2.41 -25.66
C THR A 143 -20.38 -3.30 -26.10
N LEU A 144 -21.51 -3.30 -25.37
CA LEU A 144 -22.73 -4.01 -25.76
C LEU A 144 -23.28 -3.51 -27.10
N TYR A 145 -23.37 -2.19 -27.28
CA TYR A 145 -23.80 -1.59 -28.55
C TYR A 145 -22.89 -2.02 -29.71
N HIS A 146 -21.57 -2.00 -29.51
CA HIS A 146 -20.60 -2.43 -30.52
C HIS A 146 -20.74 -3.93 -30.86
N ILE A 147 -20.93 -4.80 -29.85
CA ILE A 147 -21.20 -6.24 -30.07
C ILE A 147 -22.48 -6.42 -30.88
N GLN A 148 -23.57 -5.76 -30.49
CA GLN A 148 -24.86 -5.88 -31.18
C GLN A 148 -24.76 -5.44 -32.65
N SER A 149 -24.01 -4.37 -32.91
CA SER A 149 -23.74 -3.88 -34.26
C SER A 149 -23.01 -4.90 -35.13
N ILE A 150 -21.96 -5.53 -34.59
CA ILE A 150 -21.19 -6.58 -35.26
C ILE A 150 -22.06 -7.82 -35.52
N CYS A 151 -22.78 -8.32 -34.49
CA CYS A 151 -23.61 -9.52 -34.58
C CYS A 151 -24.79 -9.35 -35.54
N THR A 152 -25.42 -8.17 -35.56
CA THR A 152 -26.61 -7.90 -36.38
C THR A 152 -26.25 -7.47 -37.81
N ARG A 153 -24.95 -7.34 -38.15
CA ARG A 153 -24.45 -6.75 -39.42
C ARG A 153 -25.17 -5.44 -39.77
N ARG A 154 -25.48 -4.63 -38.76
CA ARG A 154 -26.28 -3.41 -38.94
C ARG A 154 -25.39 -2.37 -39.61
N ASN A 155 -25.80 -1.86 -40.78
CA ASN A 155 -25.15 -0.69 -41.36
C ASN A 155 -25.42 0.51 -40.45
N GLU A 156 -24.43 0.88 -39.64
CA GLU A 156 -24.56 1.99 -38.70
C GLU A 156 -24.67 3.32 -39.41
N LYS A 157 -25.54 4.19 -38.90
CA LYS A 157 -25.56 5.59 -39.30
C LYS A 157 -24.31 6.26 -38.72
N LYS A 158 -23.55 6.96 -39.56
CA LYS A 158 -22.38 7.75 -39.14
C LYS A 158 -22.83 9.01 -38.41
N THR A 159 -23.32 8.85 -37.20
CA THR A 159 -23.70 9.96 -36.31
C THR A 159 -22.60 10.21 -35.29
N THR A 160 -22.37 11.47 -34.91
CA THR A 160 -21.36 11.87 -33.92
C THR A 160 -21.46 11.08 -32.61
N MET A 161 -22.68 10.80 -32.13
CA MET A 161 -22.92 10.01 -30.92
C MET A 161 -22.39 8.57 -31.03
N VAL A 162 -22.49 7.93 -32.21
CA VAL A 162 -21.98 6.57 -32.44
C VAL A 162 -20.45 6.56 -32.36
N TYR A 163 -19.80 7.61 -32.86
CA TYR A 163 -18.34 7.76 -32.77
C TYR A 163 -17.87 7.93 -31.31
N VAL A 164 -18.57 8.77 -30.55
CA VAL A 164 -18.28 8.96 -29.12
C VAL A 164 -18.48 7.66 -28.35
N LEU A 165 -19.62 6.98 -28.53
CA LEU A 165 -19.86 5.69 -27.89
C LEU A 165 -18.76 4.70 -28.21
N ARG A 166 -18.42 4.50 -29.49
CA ARG A 166 -17.39 3.54 -29.91
C ARG A 166 -15.99 3.83 -29.35
N SER A 167 -15.71 5.08 -28.98
CA SER A 167 -14.44 5.49 -28.35
C SER A 167 -14.28 4.93 -26.93
N PHE A 168 -15.38 4.58 -26.26
CA PHE A 168 -15.39 3.91 -24.95
C PHE A 168 -15.50 2.38 -25.05
N SER A 169 -15.55 1.81 -26.27
CA SER A 169 -15.71 0.37 -26.46
C SER A 169 -14.39 -0.35 -26.23
N ILE A 170 -14.39 -1.37 -25.37
CA ILE A 170 -13.20 -2.20 -25.11
C ILE A 170 -12.71 -2.85 -26.40
N ILE A 171 -13.61 -3.35 -27.24
CA ILE A 171 -13.25 -4.05 -28.48
C ILE A 171 -12.53 -3.13 -29.45
N GLU A 172 -13.03 -1.90 -29.64
CA GLU A 172 -12.40 -0.94 -30.54
C GLU A 172 -11.05 -0.47 -29.97
N ASN A 173 -10.98 -0.20 -28.67
CA ASN A 173 -9.77 0.27 -28.02
C ASN A 173 -8.68 -0.79 -28.02
N ILE A 174 -9.00 -2.06 -27.70
CA ILE A 174 -8.05 -3.18 -27.82
C ILE A 174 -7.63 -3.37 -29.28
N LYS A 175 -8.56 -3.30 -30.24
CA LYS A 175 -8.22 -3.41 -31.65
C LYS A 175 -7.28 -2.29 -32.11
N LYS A 176 -7.48 -1.05 -31.67
CA LYS A 176 -6.58 0.07 -31.93
C LYS A 176 -5.22 -0.11 -31.27
N LEU A 177 -5.18 -0.65 -30.06
CA LEU A 177 -3.94 -0.97 -29.35
C LEU A 177 -3.17 -2.13 -30.01
N ALA A 178 -3.88 -3.08 -30.60
CA ALA A 178 -3.29 -4.23 -31.30
C ALA A 178 -3.05 -3.98 -32.80
N GLN A 179 -3.51 -2.86 -33.34
CA GLN A 179 -3.23 -2.48 -34.72
C GLN A 179 -1.81 -1.94 -34.81
N ASP A 180 -1.02 -2.50 -35.73
CA ASP A 180 0.26 -1.92 -36.10
C ASP A 180 0.05 -0.48 -36.58
N SER A 181 0.88 0.43 -36.08
CA SER A 181 0.94 1.79 -36.60
C SER A 181 1.23 1.71 -38.08
N LYS A 182 0.35 2.27 -38.92
CA LYS A 182 0.63 2.48 -40.34
C LYS A 182 1.73 3.51 -40.45
N ASP A 183 2.97 3.05 -40.40
CA ASP A 183 4.14 3.90 -40.45
C ASP A 183 4.58 4.09 -41.90
N ASP A 184 4.38 5.30 -42.42
CA ASP A 184 4.75 5.70 -43.78
C ASP A 184 6.29 5.83 -43.93
N HIS A 185 7.03 5.78 -42.79
CA HIS A 185 8.47 6.01 -42.72
C HIS A 185 9.31 4.79 -42.29
N GLY A 186 8.72 3.61 -42.07
CA GLY A 186 9.47 2.36 -41.82
C GLY A 186 10.26 2.27 -40.50
N LEU A 187 9.93 3.09 -39.50
CA LEU A 187 10.56 3.17 -38.18
C LEU A 187 9.81 2.38 -37.10
N GLY A 188 8.96 1.40 -37.47
CA GLY A 188 8.15 0.61 -36.52
C GLY A 188 8.94 -0.08 -35.40
N CYS A 189 10.23 -0.39 -35.61
CA CYS A 189 11.10 -0.97 -34.57
C CYS A 189 11.30 -0.06 -33.35
N ILE A 190 11.16 1.26 -33.51
CA ILE A 190 11.29 2.21 -32.39
C ILE A 190 10.14 2.06 -31.39
N ASN A 191 8.96 1.64 -31.85
CA ASN A 191 7.81 1.42 -30.99
C ASN A 191 8.01 0.17 -30.10
N GLY A 192 8.67 -0.85 -30.64
CA GLY A 192 9.11 -2.03 -29.87
C GLY A 192 10.14 -1.66 -28.80
N ILE A 193 11.14 -0.83 -29.14
CA ILE A 193 12.15 -0.36 -28.16
C ILE A 193 11.48 0.43 -27.04
N LYS A 194 10.51 1.31 -27.35
CA LYS A 194 9.74 2.05 -26.34
C LYS A 194 8.96 1.12 -25.41
N ALA A 195 8.30 0.09 -25.95
CA ALA A 195 7.58 -0.88 -25.13
C ALA A 195 8.52 -1.65 -24.19
N VAL A 196 9.65 -2.16 -24.70
CA VAL A 196 10.65 -2.87 -23.89
C VAL A 196 11.23 -1.95 -22.81
N ALA A 197 11.51 -0.68 -23.13
CA ALA A 197 11.95 0.31 -22.16
C ALA A 197 10.90 0.56 -21.07
N MET A 198 9.62 0.74 -21.42
CA MET A 198 8.53 0.90 -20.45
C MET A 198 8.39 -0.32 -19.53
N PHE A 199 8.42 -1.54 -20.07
CA PHE A 199 8.39 -2.77 -19.26
C PHE A 199 9.58 -2.87 -18.31
N THR A 200 10.77 -2.50 -18.77
CA THR A 200 12.01 -2.54 -17.97
C THR A 200 11.95 -1.53 -16.83
N ILE A 201 11.47 -0.31 -17.08
CA ILE A 201 11.31 0.73 -16.06
C ILE A 201 10.27 0.30 -15.00
N LEU A 202 9.11 -0.19 -15.44
CA LEU A 202 8.06 -0.67 -14.54
C LEU A 202 8.53 -1.85 -13.69
N SER A 203 9.22 -2.80 -14.30
CA SER A 203 9.83 -3.94 -13.60
C SER A 203 10.90 -3.46 -12.60
N GLY A 204 11.76 -2.53 -13.00
CA GLY A 204 12.78 -1.93 -12.13
C GLY A 204 12.16 -1.26 -10.90
N HIS A 205 11.10 -0.47 -11.05
CA HIS A 205 10.39 0.12 -9.92
C HIS A 205 9.76 -0.94 -9.02
N ALA A 206 9.08 -1.95 -9.60
CA ALA A 206 8.48 -3.03 -8.82
C ALA A 206 9.54 -3.80 -8.03
N LEU A 207 10.68 -4.13 -8.66
CA LEU A 207 11.80 -4.81 -8.02
C LEU A 207 12.44 -3.94 -6.94
N LEU A 208 12.57 -2.63 -7.14
CA LEU A 208 13.08 -1.71 -6.10
C LEU A 208 12.15 -1.66 -4.89
N PHE A 209 10.83 -1.70 -5.04
CA PHE A 209 9.92 -1.76 -3.90
C PHE A 209 9.93 -3.11 -3.20
N LEU A 210 9.97 -4.21 -3.98
CA LEU A 210 9.98 -5.57 -3.44
C LEU A 210 11.30 -5.90 -2.72
N PHE A 211 12.44 -5.58 -3.34
CA PHE A 211 13.76 -5.84 -2.77
C PHE A 211 14.29 -4.69 -1.94
N GLY A 212 13.75 -3.47 -2.06
CA GLY A 212 14.10 -2.36 -1.20
C GLY A 212 13.84 -2.72 0.27
N GLY A 213 12.62 -3.17 0.60
CA GLY A 213 12.29 -3.57 1.97
C GLY A 213 13.16 -4.71 2.53
N ALA A 214 13.50 -5.70 1.70
CA ALA A 214 14.31 -6.86 2.09
C ALA A 214 15.84 -6.59 2.04
N GLY A 215 16.29 -5.63 1.24
CA GLY A 215 17.70 -5.31 0.97
C GLY A 215 18.35 -4.39 2.01
N TYR A 216 17.57 -3.79 2.91
CA TYR A 216 18.06 -3.01 4.04
C TYR A 216 18.61 -3.87 5.20
N ASN A 217 18.53 -5.21 5.13
CA ASN A 217 19.19 -6.09 6.10
C ASN A 217 19.89 -7.31 5.44
N PRO A 218 21.02 -7.09 4.74
CA PRO A 218 21.82 -8.21 4.23
C PRO A 218 22.40 -9.08 5.36
N GLY A 219 22.55 -8.55 6.58
CA GLY A 219 23.05 -9.28 7.75
C GLY A 219 22.15 -10.42 8.21
N PHE A 220 20.82 -10.23 8.14
CA PHE A 220 19.84 -11.26 8.48
C PHE A 220 20.03 -12.55 7.66
N TYR A 221 20.34 -12.44 6.37
CA TYR A 221 20.55 -13.60 5.52
C TYR A 221 21.85 -14.33 5.83
N TYR A 222 22.89 -13.61 6.23
CA TYR A 222 24.16 -14.22 6.65
C TYR A 222 24.04 -14.95 8.00
N GLU A 223 23.30 -14.39 8.96
CA GLU A 223 23.11 -15.05 10.26
C GLU A 223 22.21 -16.28 10.17
N VAL A 224 21.15 -16.24 9.36
CA VAL A 224 20.25 -17.38 9.17
C VAL A 224 20.91 -18.50 8.36
N SER A 225 21.82 -18.17 7.44
CA SER A 225 22.57 -19.16 6.66
C SER A 225 23.79 -19.73 7.40
N ALA A 226 24.35 -19.02 8.38
CA ALA A 226 25.45 -19.51 9.22
C ALA A 226 25.01 -20.53 10.29
N TYR A 227 23.70 -20.66 10.55
CA TYR A 227 23.13 -21.60 11.52
C TYR A 227 22.52 -22.87 10.91
N ARG A 228 22.79 -23.13 9.62
CA ARG A 228 22.50 -24.40 8.93
C ARG A 228 23.79 -25.03 8.45
#